data_AF-A0AAV5AK82-F1
#
_entry.id   AF-A0AAV5AK82-F1
#
_cell.length_a   1.000
_cell.length_b   1.000
_cell.length_c   1.000
_cell.angle_alpha   90.00
_cell.angle_beta   90.00
_cell.angle_gamma   90.00
#
_symmetry.space_group_name_H-M   'P 1'
#
loop_
_entity.id
_entity.type
_entity.pdbx_description
1 polymer ?
#
loop_
_entity_poly.entity_id
_entity_poly.type
_entity_poly.pdbx_seq_one_letter_code
_entity_poly.pdbx_strand_id
1 'polypeptide(L)'
;MIKVTVACLSLLVPSVFAFPSYQSLAPLSRRELEEFIANNPVADIPNPPGPLANDSIKLVNDPAHPFIAPGPTDLRGPCPGLNTLANHGYLPRSGVARPDQLVTAVMEGYNLGNDFAKFLVYQAHLIDGNPLTNLISIGMKTPLTGPDPPQPASIGGLSLHGTFEGDTSMTRVDAFFGNPAIFNEQRFDEFSAFSTEFGVQGTYDINAAAELRHQRLQESIQTNPQLVFVSPRILSAYSEAVFPTVFFVDGREDNGQLTLSAARDFFDMNIMPVGFHRQPAAVSFPGIMPLVQTIFNKHPFTPGVNNGVNNFTLMPQTPDLFDFCGIYEDIVLRVLKIQYPNPTGQLKDALNKNLGFLFSAVEGQNCTQVFPFGTD
;
A
#
# COMPACT_ATOMS: atom_id res chain seq x y z
N MET A 1 -40.45 -53.34 33.69
CA MET A 1 -40.17 -52.60 32.44
C MET A 1 -39.83 -51.16 32.81
N ILE A 2 -38.54 -50.87 33.00
CA ILE A 2 -38.02 -49.53 33.27
C ILE A 2 -37.09 -49.23 32.09
N LYS A 3 -37.45 -48.24 31.27
CA LYS A 3 -36.65 -47.80 30.12
C LYS A 3 -35.58 -46.84 30.62
N VAL A 4 -34.31 -47.23 30.49
CA VAL A 4 -33.15 -46.35 30.69
C VAL A 4 -32.80 -45.75 29.34
N THR A 5 -32.92 -44.43 29.23
CA THR A 5 -32.51 -43.65 28.05
C THR A 5 -31.04 -43.27 28.22
N VAL A 6 -30.18 -43.79 27.33
CA VAL A 6 -28.76 -43.42 27.26
C VAL A 6 -28.63 -42.16 26.40
N ALA A 7 -28.14 -41.08 26.99
CA ALA A 7 -27.77 -39.86 26.27
C ALA A 7 -26.34 -40.00 25.73
N CYS A 8 -26.16 -39.92 24.41
CA CYS A 8 -24.85 -39.76 23.79
C CYS A 8 -24.50 -38.26 23.70
N LEU A 9 -23.55 -37.82 24.52
CA LEU A 9 -22.89 -36.53 24.39
C LEU A 9 -21.87 -36.63 23.24
N SER A 10 -22.15 -35.98 22.10
CA SER A 10 -21.17 -35.81 21.03
C SER A 10 -20.22 -34.67 21.39
N LEU A 11 -18.98 -35.02 21.77
CA LEU A 11 -17.86 -34.08 21.88
C LEU A 11 -17.45 -33.62 20.47
N LEU A 12 -17.80 -32.38 20.12
CA LEU A 12 -17.20 -31.66 19.01
C LEU A 12 -15.79 -31.22 19.44
N VAL A 13 -14.78 -31.90 18.91
CA VAL A 13 -13.37 -31.48 19.03
C VAL A 13 -13.17 -30.31 18.06
N PRO A 14 -12.83 -29.09 18.51
CA PRO A 14 -12.43 -28.04 17.60
C PRO A 14 -11.07 -28.42 17.01
N SER A 15 -11.02 -28.56 15.69
CA SER A 15 -9.78 -28.73 14.94
C SER A 15 -8.95 -27.45 15.10
N VAL A 16 -8.02 -27.48 16.06
CA VAL A 16 -6.91 -26.51 16.09
C VAL A 16 -6.10 -26.77 14.83
N PHE A 17 -6.13 -25.83 13.89
CA PHE A 17 -5.15 -25.78 12.81
C PHE A 17 -3.79 -25.56 13.48
N ALA A 18 -3.09 -26.65 13.76
CA ALA A 18 -1.67 -26.60 14.05
C ALA A 18 -0.99 -25.96 12.85
N PHE A 19 -0.30 -24.84 13.08
CA PHE A 19 0.61 -24.21 12.14
C PHE A 19 1.49 -25.28 11.47
N PRO A 20 1.84 -25.15 10.17
CA PRO A 20 2.81 -26.06 9.57
C PRO A 20 4.07 -26.03 10.42
N SER A 21 4.49 -27.23 10.82
CA SER A 21 5.71 -27.52 11.56
C SER A 21 6.90 -26.76 10.99
N TYR A 22 7.61 -26.04 11.88
CA TYR A 22 8.94 -25.46 11.72
C TYR A 22 9.72 -26.00 10.51
N GLN A 23 9.69 -25.28 9.40
CA GLN A 23 10.82 -25.28 8.48
C GLN A 23 11.95 -24.50 9.17
N SER A 24 13.18 -24.99 8.98
CA SER A 24 14.38 -24.36 9.53
C SER A 24 14.41 -22.87 9.17
N LEU A 25 14.64 -22.01 10.16
CA LEU A 25 14.97 -20.59 9.97
C LEU A 25 16.39 -20.40 9.40
N ALA A 26 17.11 -21.50 9.11
CA ALA A 26 18.38 -21.41 8.43
C ALA A 26 18.15 -20.91 6.99
N PRO A 27 18.88 -19.87 6.56
CA PRO A 27 18.84 -19.45 5.17
C PRO A 27 19.22 -20.63 4.27
N LEU A 28 18.55 -20.76 3.12
CA LEU A 28 18.90 -21.76 2.12
C LEU A 28 20.40 -21.70 1.82
N SER A 29 21.01 -22.87 1.61
CA SER A 29 22.37 -22.94 1.08
C SER A 29 22.41 -22.29 -0.30
N ARG A 30 23.59 -21.76 -0.69
CA ARG A 30 23.80 -21.14 -2.01
C ARG A 30 23.29 -22.03 -3.16
N ARG A 31 23.48 -23.34 -3.01
CA ARG A 31 23.03 -24.35 -3.98
C ARG A 31 21.51 -24.40 -4.13
N GLU A 32 20.75 -24.32 -3.03
CA GLU A 32 19.28 -24.35 -3.07
C GLU A 32 18.71 -23.07 -3.71
N LEU A 33 19.34 -21.92 -3.50
CA LEU A 33 19.00 -20.67 -4.18
C LEU A 33 19.30 -20.76 -5.69
N GLU A 34 20.45 -21.31 -6.07
CA GLU A 34 20.81 -21.55 -7.47
C GLU A 34 19.86 -22.55 -8.16
N GLU A 35 19.49 -23.64 -7.49
CA GLU A 35 18.51 -24.63 -7.99
C GLU A 35 17.11 -24.02 -8.11
N PHE A 36 16.68 -23.17 -7.18
CA PHE A 36 15.40 -22.45 -7.28
C PHE A 36 15.37 -21.52 -8.51
N ILE A 37 16.42 -20.72 -8.69
CA ILE A 37 16.56 -19.80 -9.82
C ILE A 37 16.60 -20.57 -11.15
N ALA A 38 17.36 -21.68 -11.22
CA ALA A 38 17.47 -22.49 -12.43
C ALA A 38 16.12 -23.06 -12.90
N ASN A 39 15.20 -23.31 -11.96
CA ASN A 39 13.87 -23.83 -12.26
C ASN A 39 12.79 -22.74 -12.43
N ASN A 40 13.11 -21.48 -12.13
CA ASN A 40 12.19 -20.35 -12.18
C ASN A 40 12.84 -19.18 -12.93
N PRO A 41 12.80 -19.18 -14.28
CA PRO A 41 13.45 -18.16 -15.07
C PRO A 41 12.88 -16.78 -14.75
N VAL A 42 13.76 -15.79 -14.63
CA VAL A 42 13.36 -14.39 -14.40
C VAL A 42 12.57 -13.87 -15.59
N ALA A 43 11.40 -13.31 -15.30
CA ALA A 43 10.58 -12.60 -16.27
C ALA A 43 11.33 -11.37 -16.77
N ASP A 44 11.07 -10.96 -18.02
CA ASP A 44 11.58 -9.68 -18.49
C ASP A 44 11.03 -8.54 -17.61
N ILE A 45 11.94 -7.66 -17.19
CA ILE A 45 11.63 -6.50 -16.36
C ILE A 45 11.74 -5.27 -17.28
N PRO A 46 10.64 -4.76 -17.84
CA PRO A 46 10.70 -3.61 -18.72
C PRO A 46 11.12 -2.35 -17.94
N ASN A 47 11.65 -1.37 -18.67
CA ASN A 47 11.83 -0.03 -18.08
C ASN A 47 10.48 0.58 -17.72
N PRO A 48 10.40 1.37 -16.63
CA PRO A 48 9.19 2.11 -16.32
C PRO A 48 8.78 3.03 -17.47
N PRO A 49 7.47 3.24 -17.68
CA PRO A 49 7.01 4.21 -18.66
C PRO A 49 7.48 5.62 -18.27
N GLY A 50 7.73 6.45 -19.28
CA GLY A 50 7.95 7.88 -19.07
C GLY A 50 6.65 8.62 -18.71
N PRO A 51 6.72 9.95 -18.52
CA PRO A 51 5.54 10.79 -18.33
C PRO A 51 4.54 10.64 -19.48
N LEU A 52 3.25 10.88 -19.19
CA LEU A 52 2.22 10.92 -20.22
C LEU A 52 2.56 11.97 -21.26
N ALA A 53 2.43 11.62 -22.55
CA ALA A 53 2.58 12.59 -23.64
C ALA A 53 1.47 13.65 -23.62
N ASN A 54 0.31 13.30 -23.05
CA ASN A 54 -0.81 14.21 -22.82
C ASN A 54 -1.38 13.97 -21.42
N ASP A 55 -1.08 14.90 -20.51
CA ASP A 55 -1.54 14.93 -19.14
C ASP A 55 -2.74 15.89 -18.95
N SER A 56 -3.42 16.29 -20.03
CA SER A 56 -4.64 17.08 -19.89
C SER A 56 -5.76 16.30 -19.20
N ILE A 57 -6.71 17.06 -18.65
CA ILE A 57 -7.98 16.55 -18.14
C ILE A 57 -8.68 15.68 -19.18
N LYS A 58 -9.22 14.54 -18.74
CA LYS A 58 -10.09 13.69 -19.58
C LYS A 58 -11.04 12.87 -18.73
N LEU A 59 -12.15 12.45 -19.34
CA LEU A 59 -13.04 11.44 -18.79
C LEU A 59 -12.25 10.12 -18.64
N VAL A 60 -12.30 9.53 -17.45
CA VAL A 60 -11.62 8.24 -17.15
C VAL A 60 -12.60 7.14 -16.74
N ASN A 61 -13.80 7.50 -16.33
CA ASN A 61 -14.93 6.57 -16.31
C ASN A 61 -15.61 6.57 -17.69
N ASP A 62 -14.97 5.90 -18.65
CA ASP A 62 -15.33 5.91 -20.08
C ASP A 62 -15.74 4.50 -20.59
N PRO A 63 -16.26 4.36 -21.82
CA PRO A 63 -16.65 3.05 -22.36
C PRO A 63 -15.50 2.06 -22.56
N ALA A 64 -14.24 2.50 -22.59
CA ALA A 64 -13.07 1.61 -22.67
C ALA A 64 -12.66 1.10 -21.27
N HIS A 65 -13.01 1.84 -20.22
CA HIS A 65 -12.74 1.53 -18.83
C HIS A 65 -14.02 1.40 -17.98
N PRO A 66 -14.99 0.56 -18.39
CA PRO A 66 -16.23 0.40 -17.64
C PRO A 66 -15.97 -0.25 -16.29
N PHE A 67 -16.75 0.14 -15.29
CA PHE A 67 -16.78 -0.57 -14.02
C PHE A 67 -17.26 -2.01 -14.22
N ILE A 68 -16.53 -2.95 -13.64
CA ILE A 68 -16.96 -4.34 -13.44
C ILE A 68 -16.61 -4.71 -12.01
N ALA A 69 -17.62 -5.14 -11.25
CA ALA A 69 -17.43 -5.61 -9.89
C ALA A 69 -16.44 -6.79 -9.87
N PRO A 70 -15.56 -6.89 -8.85
CA PRO A 70 -14.59 -7.96 -8.77
C PRO A 70 -15.30 -9.31 -8.60
N GLY A 71 -14.83 -10.31 -9.34
CA GLY A 71 -15.27 -11.70 -9.20
C GLY A 71 -14.68 -12.37 -7.95
N PRO A 72 -15.09 -13.62 -7.64
CA PRO A 72 -14.65 -14.33 -6.43
C PRO A 72 -13.14 -14.59 -6.33
N THR A 73 -12.42 -14.52 -7.44
CA THR A 73 -10.97 -14.74 -7.53
C THR A 73 -10.16 -13.46 -7.74
N ASP A 74 -10.84 -12.32 -7.86
CA ASP A 74 -10.19 -11.04 -8.11
C ASP A 74 -9.73 -10.41 -6.79
N LEU A 75 -8.47 -9.99 -6.74
CA LEU A 75 -7.83 -9.50 -5.53
C LEU A 75 -7.98 -7.99 -5.40
N ARG A 76 -8.44 -7.54 -4.24
CA ARG A 76 -8.47 -6.14 -3.82
C ARG A 76 -7.79 -6.03 -2.46
N GLY A 77 -7.25 -4.85 -2.17
CA GLY A 77 -6.44 -4.62 -0.98
C GLY A 77 -6.75 -3.31 -0.26
N PRO A 78 -5.81 -2.82 0.55
CA PRO A 78 -6.02 -1.64 1.38
C PRO A 78 -6.08 -0.34 0.57
N CYS A 79 -5.58 -0.32 -0.66
CA CYS A 79 -5.54 0.89 -1.50
C CYS A 79 -6.82 1.05 -2.34
N PRO A 80 -7.72 1.99 -2.01
CA PRO A 80 -8.94 2.23 -2.79
C PRO A 80 -8.66 2.69 -4.23
N GLY A 81 -7.56 3.41 -4.45
CA GLY A 81 -7.16 3.87 -5.79
C GLY A 81 -6.84 2.69 -6.72
N LEU A 82 -5.96 1.77 -6.30
CA LEU A 82 -5.61 0.60 -7.11
C LEU A 82 -6.79 -0.35 -7.27
N ASN A 83 -7.62 -0.50 -6.24
CA ASN A 83 -8.84 -1.30 -6.31
C ASN A 83 -9.79 -0.78 -7.39
N THR A 84 -9.98 0.54 -7.43
CA THR A 84 -10.83 1.21 -8.41
C THR A 84 -10.26 1.08 -9.82
N LEU A 85 -8.94 1.27 -10.00
CA LEU A 85 -8.28 1.09 -11.30
C LEU A 85 -8.42 -0.35 -11.83
N ALA A 86 -8.33 -1.36 -10.96
CA ALA A 86 -8.58 -2.75 -11.34
C ALA A 86 -10.06 -3.00 -11.67
N ASN A 87 -11.00 -2.41 -10.93
CA ASN A 87 -12.44 -2.47 -11.23
C ASN A 87 -12.84 -1.72 -12.50
N HIS A 88 -12.02 -0.79 -12.99
CA HIS A 88 -12.22 -0.08 -14.25
C HIS A 88 -11.37 -0.64 -15.40
N GLY A 89 -10.53 -1.64 -15.15
CA GLY A 89 -9.72 -2.28 -16.19
C GLY A 89 -8.49 -1.48 -16.64
N TYR A 90 -8.11 -0.42 -15.91
CA TYR A 90 -6.79 0.21 -16.05
C TYR A 90 -5.66 -0.72 -15.60
N LEU A 91 -5.98 -1.61 -14.64
CA LEU A 91 -5.14 -2.73 -14.24
C LEU A 91 -5.80 -4.05 -14.64
N PRO A 92 -5.04 -5.16 -14.72
CA PRO A 92 -5.63 -6.49 -14.77
C PRO A 92 -6.67 -6.65 -13.65
N ARG A 93 -7.90 -7.00 -14.03
CA ARG A 93 -9.05 -7.07 -13.10
C ARG A 93 -8.84 -8.08 -11.96
N SER A 94 -7.97 -9.07 -12.20
CA SER A 94 -7.50 -10.05 -11.22
C SER A 94 -6.80 -9.42 -10.00
N GLY A 95 -6.34 -8.17 -10.11
CA GLY A 95 -5.57 -7.52 -9.03
C GLY A 95 -4.11 -7.94 -8.96
N VAL A 96 -3.58 -8.60 -10.00
CA VAL A 96 -2.16 -8.96 -10.11
C VAL A 96 -1.58 -8.28 -11.34
N ALA A 97 -0.55 -7.48 -11.15
CA ALA A 97 0.00 -6.63 -12.20
C ALA A 97 1.53 -6.57 -12.13
N ARG A 98 2.15 -6.15 -13.23
CA ARG A 98 3.55 -5.73 -13.23
C ARG A 98 3.69 -4.28 -12.76
N PRO A 99 4.87 -3.87 -12.25
CA PRO A 99 5.16 -2.48 -11.88
C PRO A 99 4.92 -1.47 -13.00
N ASP A 100 5.33 -1.76 -14.24
CA ASP A 100 5.14 -0.85 -15.38
C ASP A 100 3.65 -0.60 -15.69
N GLN A 101 2.81 -1.61 -15.48
CA GLN A 101 1.35 -1.50 -15.63
C GLN A 101 0.76 -0.66 -14.50
N LEU A 102 1.25 -0.82 -13.27
CA LEU A 102 0.83 0.00 -12.13
C LEU A 102 1.17 1.48 -12.34
N VAL A 103 2.41 1.80 -12.74
CA VAL A 103 2.82 3.18 -13.06
C VAL A 103 1.94 3.75 -14.17
N THR A 104 1.69 2.99 -15.24
CA THR A 104 0.80 3.43 -16.33
C THR A 104 -0.62 3.69 -15.82
N ALA A 105 -1.20 2.79 -15.03
CA ALA A 105 -2.58 2.88 -14.58
C ALA A 105 -2.84 4.10 -13.69
N VAL A 106 -1.95 4.40 -12.75
CA VAL A 106 -2.12 5.57 -11.86
C VAL A 106 -1.91 6.89 -12.60
N MET A 107 -1.00 6.92 -13.58
CA MET A 107 -0.87 8.08 -14.49
C MET A 107 -2.14 8.24 -15.33
N GLU A 108 -2.61 7.17 -15.99
CA GLU A 108 -3.73 7.25 -16.92
C GLU A 108 -5.07 7.55 -16.24
N GLY A 109 -5.36 6.86 -15.12
CA GLY A 109 -6.65 6.95 -14.44
C GLY A 109 -6.77 8.11 -13.46
N TYR A 110 -5.67 8.59 -12.87
CA TYR A 110 -5.69 9.66 -11.86
C TYR A 110 -4.81 10.87 -12.17
N ASN A 111 -3.96 10.78 -13.19
CA ASN A 111 -2.92 11.78 -13.47
C ASN A 111 -1.88 11.92 -12.34
N LEU A 112 -1.58 10.81 -11.66
CA LEU A 112 -0.47 10.77 -10.72
C LEU A 112 0.84 11.03 -11.49
N GLY A 113 1.66 11.99 -11.05
CA GLY A 113 2.90 12.35 -11.72
C GLY A 113 3.91 11.19 -11.78
N ASN A 114 4.70 11.14 -12.85
CA ASN A 114 5.53 9.96 -13.16
C ASN A 114 6.58 9.63 -12.11
N ASP A 115 7.27 10.65 -11.58
CA ASP A 115 8.24 10.49 -10.50
C ASP A 115 7.58 9.88 -9.26
N PHE A 116 6.45 10.44 -8.83
CA PHE A 116 5.76 9.98 -7.64
C PHE A 116 5.10 8.59 -7.84
N ALA A 117 4.56 8.32 -9.03
CA ALA A 117 4.04 7.01 -9.41
C ALA A 117 5.13 5.93 -9.36
N LYS A 118 6.31 6.19 -9.94
CA LYS A 118 7.46 5.26 -9.86
C LYS A 118 7.88 5.03 -8.41
N PHE A 119 7.97 6.08 -7.60
CA PHE A 119 8.36 5.96 -6.20
C PHE A 119 7.44 4.99 -5.45
N LEU A 120 6.12 5.24 -5.47
CA LEU A 120 5.13 4.40 -4.78
C LEU A 120 5.13 2.96 -5.30
N VAL A 121 5.16 2.78 -6.62
CA VAL A 121 5.04 1.45 -7.23
C VAL A 121 6.29 0.60 -7.01
N TYR A 122 7.49 1.14 -7.24
CA TYR A 122 8.71 0.34 -7.09
C TYR A 122 9.08 0.12 -5.63
N GLN A 123 8.76 1.05 -4.73
CA GLN A 123 8.81 0.80 -3.29
C GLN A 123 7.94 -0.41 -2.93
N ALA A 124 6.65 -0.38 -3.32
CA ALA A 124 5.73 -1.46 -3.00
C ALA A 124 6.14 -2.78 -3.66
N HIS A 125 6.61 -2.76 -4.91
CA HIS A 125 7.07 -3.97 -5.60
C HIS A 125 8.31 -4.59 -4.95
N LEU A 126 9.28 -3.79 -4.54
CA LEU A 126 10.48 -4.30 -3.86
C LEU A 126 10.15 -4.93 -2.50
N ILE A 127 9.14 -4.39 -1.81
CA ILE A 127 8.74 -4.81 -0.47
C ILE A 127 7.79 -6.02 -0.52
N ASP A 128 6.79 -6.02 -1.40
CA ASP A 128 5.67 -6.97 -1.38
C ASP A 128 5.49 -7.79 -2.66
N GLY A 129 6.17 -7.40 -3.74
CA GLY A 129 6.12 -8.07 -5.04
C GLY A 129 7.18 -9.16 -5.19
N ASN A 130 6.99 -9.98 -6.23
CA ASN A 130 7.95 -11.01 -6.61
C ASN A 130 8.94 -10.43 -7.64
N PRO A 131 10.22 -10.21 -7.26
CA PRO A 131 11.21 -9.61 -8.17
C PRO A 131 11.58 -10.54 -9.33
N LEU A 132 11.39 -11.85 -9.21
CA LEU A 132 11.77 -12.82 -10.25
C LEU A 132 10.70 -12.92 -11.32
N THR A 133 9.42 -12.90 -10.95
CA THR A 133 8.31 -12.95 -11.91
C THR A 133 7.85 -11.56 -12.36
N ASN A 134 8.37 -10.50 -11.73
CA ASN A 134 8.00 -9.10 -11.96
C ASN A 134 6.49 -8.85 -11.76
N LEU A 135 5.90 -9.51 -10.75
CA LEU A 135 4.47 -9.41 -10.45
C LEU A 135 4.24 -9.01 -8.98
N ILE A 136 3.19 -8.24 -8.75
CA ILE A 136 2.71 -7.88 -7.41
C ILE A 136 1.19 -8.04 -7.37
N SER A 137 0.67 -8.49 -6.23
CA SER A 137 -0.75 -8.47 -5.89
C SER A 137 -1.11 -7.15 -5.22
N ILE A 138 -2.17 -6.47 -5.70
CA ILE A 138 -2.70 -5.27 -5.04
C ILE A 138 -3.49 -5.59 -3.77
N GLY A 139 -3.69 -6.88 -3.47
CA GLY A 139 -4.35 -7.38 -2.27
C GLY A 139 -3.49 -8.37 -1.51
N MET A 140 -4.09 -9.47 -1.06
CA MET A 140 -3.41 -10.52 -0.31
C MET A 140 -2.44 -11.37 -1.15
N LYS A 141 -1.61 -12.15 -0.45
CA LYS A 141 -0.70 -13.14 -1.03
C LYS A 141 -1.45 -14.11 -1.94
N THR A 142 -0.85 -14.44 -3.08
CA THR A 142 -1.48 -15.27 -4.11
C THR A 142 -0.44 -16.09 -4.86
N PRO A 143 -0.74 -17.32 -5.29
CA PRO A 143 0.14 -18.07 -6.18
C PRO A 143 0.28 -17.44 -7.58
N LEU A 144 -0.57 -16.46 -7.93
CA LEU A 144 -0.52 -15.76 -9.22
C LEU A 144 0.74 -14.91 -9.40
N THR A 145 1.44 -14.55 -8.32
CA THR A 145 2.75 -13.89 -8.40
C THR A 145 3.91 -14.88 -8.59
N GLY A 146 3.61 -16.17 -8.74
CA GLY A 146 4.58 -17.24 -8.95
C GLY A 146 5.32 -17.68 -7.70
N PRO A 147 6.30 -18.59 -7.85
CA PRO A 147 7.02 -19.17 -6.71
C PRO A 147 7.80 -18.13 -5.92
N ASP A 148 7.68 -18.21 -4.59
CA ASP A 148 8.35 -17.27 -3.68
C ASP A 148 9.88 -17.44 -3.73
N PRO A 149 10.65 -16.35 -3.72
CA PRO A 149 12.07 -16.42 -3.45
C PRO A 149 12.31 -16.92 -2.01
N PRO A 150 13.56 -17.24 -1.66
CA PRO A 150 13.85 -17.77 -0.34
C PRO A 150 13.46 -16.82 0.79
N GLN A 151 13.08 -17.41 1.92
CA GLN A 151 12.85 -16.69 3.17
C GLN A 151 14.08 -15.86 3.56
N PRO A 152 13.90 -14.70 4.20
CA PRO A 152 12.67 -14.22 4.85
C PRO A 152 11.71 -13.39 3.96
N ALA A 153 11.95 -13.29 2.65
CA ALA A 153 11.03 -12.56 1.76
C ALA A 153 9.65 -13.23 1.74
N SER A 154 8.59 -12.42 1.89
CA SER A 154 7.23 -12.94 2.10
C SER A 154 6.36 -12.90 0.84
N ILE A 155 6.61 -11.97 -0.09
CA ILE A 155 5.82 -11.77 -1.32
C ILE A 155 4.31 -11.73 -1.00
N GLY A 156 3.97 -10.87 -0.04
CA GLY A 156 2.67 -10.92 0.61
C GLY A 156 1.58 -10.16 -0.13
N GLY A 157 1.93 -9.40 -1.18
CA GLY A 157 1.05 -8.39 -1.76
C GLY A 157 0.76 -7.24 -0.80
N LEU A 158 0.06 -6.22 -1.28
CA LEU A 158 -0.15 -4.97 -0.52
C LEU A 158 -0.99 -5.14 0.76
N SER A 159 -1.62 -6.29 1.00
CA SER A 159 -2.33 -6.55 2.26
C SER A 159 -1.43 -7.11 3.38
N LEU A 160 -0.14 -7.32 3.11
CA LEU A 160 0.80 -7.80 4.12
C LEU A 160 1.10 -6.70 5.14
N HIS A 161 0.70 -6.93 6.39
CA HIS A 161 0.90 -5.96 7.46
C HIS A 161 2.38 -5.74 7.82
N GLY A 162 2.72 -4.49 8.16
CA GLY A 162 4.03 -4.11 8.69
C GLY A 162 5.11 -3.93 7.62
N THR A 163 4.70 -3.87 6.36
CA THR A 163 5.57 -3.71 5.20
C THR A 163 5.30 -2.36 4.52
N PHE A 164 4.46 -2.32 3.48
CA PHE A 164 3.83 -1.10 2.99
C PHE A 164 2.56 -0.79 3.78
N GLU A 165 1.65 -1.77 3.93
CA GLU A 165 0.46 -1.64 4.77
C GLU A 165 0.89 -1.47 6.23
N GLY A 166 0.17 -0.60 6.94
CA GLY A 166 0.39 -0.42 8.37
C GLY A 166 -0.76 0.27 9.07
N ASP A 167 -0.61 0.36 10.38
CA ASP A 167 -1.63 0.86 11.29
C ASP A 167 -2.09 2.28 10.96
N THR A 168 -3.19 2.66 11.60
CA THR A 168 -3.81 3.98 11.59
C THR A 168 -4.47 4.33 10.27
N SER A 169 -4.85 3.36 9.44
CA SER A 169 -5.54 3.61 8.16
C SER A 169 -6.86 4.38 8.34
N MET A 170 -7.25 5.17 7.33
CA MET A 170 -8.43 6.06 7.42
C MET A 170 -9.76 5.30 7.43
N THR A 171 -9.88 4.26 6.60
CA THR A 171 -11.13 3.50 6.37
C THR A 171 -10.95 1.99 6.52
N ARG A 172 -9.79 1.55 6.99
CA ARG A 172 -9.41 0.15 7.27
C ARG A 172 -9.02 0.05 8.74
N VAL A 173 -9.18 -1.13 9.35
CA VAL A 173 -8.76 -1.36 10.74
C VAL A 173 -7.27 -1.73 10.80
N ASP A 174 -6.62 -1.43 11.92
CA ASP A 174 -5.27 -1.95 12.20
C ASP A 174 -5.29 -3.49 12.17
N ALA A 175 -4.20 -4.10 11.70
CA ALA A 175 -4.12 -5.55 11.56
C ALA A 175 -4.28 -6.30 12.90
N PHE A 176 -3.96 -5.64 14.01
CA PHE A 176 -4.21 -6.16 15.35
C PHE A 176 -5.69 -6.47 15.61
N PHE A 177 -6.61 -5.69 15.03
CA PHE A 177 -8.06 -5.84 15.24
C PHE A 177 -8.77 -6.67 14.17
N GLY A 178 -8.12 -6.96 13.05
CA GLY A 178 -8.76 -7.70 11.96
C GLY A 178 -8.01 -7.61 10.64
N ASN A 179 -8.73 -7.75 9.54
CA ASN A 179 -8.15 -7.70 8.21
C ASN A 179 -7.93 -6.24 7.77
N PRO A 180 -6.67 -5.79 7.60
CA PRO A 180 -6.37 -4.39 7.27
C PRO A 180 -6.66 -4.03 5.81
N ALA A 181 -7.06 -5.00 4.97
CA ALA A 181 -7.39 -4.74 3.57
C ALA A 181 -8.88 -4.36 3.35
N ILE A 182 -9.76 -4.73 4.28
CA ILE A 182 -11.21 -4.65 4.09
C ILE A 182 -11.73 -3.28 4.52
N PHE A 183 -12.58 -2.69 3.68
CA PHE A 183 -13.32 -1.47 4.02
C PHE A 183 -14.10 -1.68 5.33
N ASN A 184 -14.02 -0.69 6.22
CA ASN A 184 -14.69 -0.73 7.50
C ASN A 184 -15.71 0.41 7.61
N GLU A 185 -16.99 0.05 7.75
CA GLU A 185 -18.11 0.99 7.82
C GLU A 185 -17.96 1.97 9.00
N GLN A 186 -17.61 1.48 10.19
CA GLN A 186 -17.42 2.35 11.36
C GLN A 186 -16.31 3.38 11.14
N ARG A 187 -15.20 2.98 10.52
CA ARG A 187 -14.12 3.91 10.14
C ARG A 187 -14.59 4.95 9.12
N PHE A 188 -15.47 4.56 8.21
CA PHE A 188 -16.05 5.48 7.23
C PHE A 188 -17.11 6.41 7.83
N ASP A 189 -17.85 5.97 8.84
CA ASP A 189 -18.74 6.83 9.62
C ASP A 189 -17.94 7.92 10.34
N GLU A 190 -16.81 7.55 10.96
CA GLU A 190 -15.87 8.50 11.56
C GLU A 190 -15.27 9.46 10.50
N PHE A 191 -14.88 8.93 9.34
CA PHE A 191 -14.43 9.74 8.21
C PHE A 191 -15.49 10.78 7.80
N SER A 192 -16.76 10.36 7.73
CA SER A 192 -17.89 11.21 7.37
C SER A 192 -18.20 12.25 8.43
N ALA A 193 -18.11 11.88 9.72
CA ALA A 193 -18.29 12.78 10.84
C ALA A 193 -17.22 13.88 10.86
N PHE A 194 -15.95 13.53 10.71
CA PHE A 194 -14.85 14.50 10.65
C PHE A 194 -14.95 15.41 9.42
N SER A 195 -15.38 14.88 8.28
CA SER A 195 -15.65 15.70 7.09
C SER A 195 -16.77 16.71 7.36
N THR A 196 -17.85 16.28 8.01
CA THR A 196 -18.98 17.13 8.38
C THR A 196 -18.60 18.24 9.37
N GLU A 197 -17.75 17.90 10.36
CA GLU A 197 -17.36 18.82 11.43
C GLU A 197 -16.29 19.83 10.98
N PHE A 198 -15.27 19.38 10.24
CA PHE A 198 -14.08 20.18 9.97
C PHE A 198 -13.91 20.60 8.51
N GLY A 199 -14.61 19.93 7.59
CA GLY A 199 -14.49 20.19 6.16
C GLY A 199 -15.44 21.28 5.65
N VAL A 200 -15.04 21.97 4.60
CA VAL A 200 -15.89 22.97 3.93
C VAL A 200 -17.16 22.29 3.41
N GLN A 201 -18.32 22.78 3.87
CA GLN A 201 -19.64 22.26 3.49
C GLN A 201 -19.80 20.75 3.71
N GLY A 202 -19.08 20.19 4.70
CA GLY A 202 -19.13 18.77 5.04
C GLY A 202 -18.42 17.83 4.07
N THR A 203 -17.55 18.37 3.21
CA THR A 203 -16.69 17.58 2.31
C THR A 203 -15.45 17.07 3.05
N TYR A 204 -14.82 16.03 2.53
CA TYR A 204 -13.48 15.65 2.95
C TYR A 204 -12.46 16.54 2.24
N ASP A 205 -11.84 17.44 3.00
CA ASP A 205 -10.82 18.38 2.54
C ASP A 205 -9.56 18.31 3.44
N ILE A 206 -8.62 19.23 3.24
CA ILE A 206 -7.37 19.27 4.00
C ILE A 206 -7.57 19.47 5.51
N ASN A 207 -8.65 20.15 5.93
CA ASN A 207 -8.94 20.39 7.34
C ASN A 207 -9.45 19.11 8.01
N ALA A 208 -10.40 18.43 7.36
CA ALA A 208 -10.90 17.13 7.81
C ALA A 208 -9.78 16.08 7.83
N ALA A 209 -8.92 16.06 6.81
CA ALA A 209 -7.78 15.16 6.73
C ALA A 209 -6.82 15.33 7.92
N ALA A 210 -6.50 16.57 8.30
CA ALA A 210 -5.61 16.85 9.42
C ALA A 210 -6.15 16.32 10.75
N GLU A 211 -7.43 16.60 11.04
CA GLU A 211 -8.07 16.18 12.29
C GLU A 211 -8.23 14.66 12.35
N LEU A 212 -8.70 14.05 11.25
CA LEU A 212 -8.90 12.61 11.20
C LEU A 212 -7.59 11.84 11.28
N ARG A 213 -6.51 12.34 10.65
CA ARG A 213 -5.19 11.72 10.73
C ARG A 213 -4.65 11.72 12.15
N HIS A 214 -4.79 12.84 12.85
CA HIS A 214 -4.42 12.92 14.26
C HIS A 214 -5.26 11.97 15.11
N GLN A 215 -6.58 11.95 14.91
CA GLN A 215 -7.48 11.07 15.65
C GLN A 215 -7.12 9.59 15.48
N ARG A 216 -6.83 9.15 14.25
CA ARG A 216 -6.42 7.75 13.99
C ARG A 216 -5.16 7.36 14.75
N LEU A 217 -4.18 8.26 14.82
CA LEU A 217 -2.97 8.02 15.60
C LEU A 217 -3.26 7.93 17.09
N GLN A 218 -4.00 8.88 17.65
CA GLN A 218 -4.35 8.87 19.08
C GLN A 218 -5.13 7.61 19.46
N GLU A 219 -6.06 7.20 18.63
CA GLU A 219 -6.85 6.00 18.87
C GLU A 219 -6.02 4.72 18.85
N SER A 220 -5.15 4.54 17.85
CA SER A 220 -4.27 3.35 17.82
C SER A 220 -3.27 3.37 18.98
N ILE A 221 -2.78 4.53 19.41
CA ILE A 221 -1.95 4.63 20.63
C ILE A 221 -2.70 4.09 21.85
N GLN A 222 -3.99 4.43 21.97
CA GLN A 222 -4.81 4.07 23.12
C GLN A 222 -5.32 2.63 23.09
N THR A 223 -5.40 2.01 21.91
CA THR A 223 -6.13 0.74 21.74
C THR A 223 -5.31 -0.38 21.13
N ASN A 224 -4.33 -0.10 20.26
CA ASN A 224 -3.52 -1.10 19.59
C ASN A 224 -2.21 -1.33 20.37
N PRO A 225 -2.05 -2.43 21.12
CA PRO A 225 -0.86 -2.67 21.93
C PRO A 225 0.41 -2.93 21.11
N GLN A 226 0.28 -3.12 19.79
CA GLN A 226 1.34 -3.46 18.85
C GLN A 226 1.54 -2.38 17.78
N LEU A 227 0.99 -1.17 17.98
CA LEU A 227 1.12 -0.07 17.02
C LEU A 227 2.58 0.13 16.59
N VAL A 228 2.81 0.11 15.29
CA VAL A 228 4.09 0.49 14.67
C VAL A 228 3.87 1.69 13.73
N PHE A 229 4.37 2.87 14.13
CA PHE A 229 4.26 4.09 13.34
C PHE A 229 5.63 4.75 13.14
N VAL A 230 6.46 4.08 12.35
CA VAL A 230 7.83 4.50 11.98
C VAL A 230 8.00 4.50 10.46
N SER A 231 9.21 4.80 9.94
CA SER A 231 9.49 4.70 8.51
C SER A 231 9.32 3.26 7.98
N PRO A 232 8.72 3.06 6.80
CA PRO A 232 8.19 4.07 5.88
C PRO A 232 6.72 4.47 6.13
N ARG A 233 6.05 3.85 7.12
CA ARG A 233 4.61 4.04 7.38
C ARG A 233 4.24 5.50 7.62
N ILE A 234 5.05 6.27 8.34
CA ILE A 234 4.77 7.69 8.58
C ILE A 234 4.57 8.48 7.28
N LEU A 235 5.43 8.28 6.27
CA LEU A 235 5.30 8.96 4.98
C LEU A 235 4.01 8.56 4.27
N SER A 236 3.76 7.25 4.17
CA SER A 236 2.56 6.73 3.50
C SER A 236 1.27 7.19 4.19
N ALA A 237 1.16 7.11 5.52
CA ALA A 237 -0.04 7.44 6.26
C ALA A 237 -0.44 8.93 6.14
N TYR A 238 0.53 9.84 6.11
CA TYR A 238 0.27 11.26 5.88
C TYR A 238 -0.03 11.57 4.41
N SER A 239 0.67 10.94 3.46
CA SER A 239 0.40 11.12 2.03
C SER A 239 -0.98 10.57 1.63
N GLU A 240 -1.34 9.39 2.13
CA GLU A 240 -2.63 8.74 1.87
C GLU A 240 -3.81 9.51 2.47
N ALA A 241 -3.60 10.31 3.51
CA ALA A 241 -4.63 11.18 4.05
C ALA A 241 -4.96 12.34 3.09
N VAL A 242 -4.01 12.80 2.27
CA VAL A 242 -4.24 13.89 1.31
C VAL A 242 -4.67 13.40 -0.07
N PHE A 243 -4.35 12.16 -0.45
CA PHE A 243 -4.70 11.63 -1.77
C PHE A 243 -6.19 11.77 -2.16
N PRO A 244 -7.18 11.53 -1.28
CA PRO A 244 -8.58 11.68 -1.65
C PRO A 244 -8.96 13.12 -2.01
N THR A 245 -8.33 14.12 -1.38
CA THR A 245 -8.59 15.54 -1.69
C THR A 245 -8.04 15.94 -3.05
N VAL A 246 -7.17 15.13 -3.64
CA VAL A 246 -6.53 15.38 -4.94
C VAL A 246 -7.10 14.45 -6.00
N PHE A 247 -6.91 13.15 -5.84
CA PHE A 247 -7.14 12.17 -6.91
C PHE A 247 -8.57 11.66 -6.99
N PHE A 248 -9.42 11.89 -5.97
CA PHE A 248 -10.82 11.48 -5.98
C PHE A 248 -11.79 12.65 -6.21
N VAL A 249 -11.28 13.89 -6.24
CA VAL A 249 -12.03 15.08 -6.67
C VAL A 249 -12.04 15.12 -8.20
N ASP A 250 -13.21 15.37 -8.80
CA ASP A 250 -13.31 15.50 -10.26
C ASP A 250 -12.45 16.67 -10.73
N GLY A 251 -11.57 16.41 -11.71
CA GLY A 251 -10.59 17.39 -12.16
C GLY A 251 -11.18 18.65 -12.80
N ARG A 252 -12.49 18.69 -13.10
CA ARG A 252 -13.18 19.91 -13.57
C ARG A 252 -13.45 20.89 -12.43
N GLU A 253 -13.54 20.39 -11.20
CA GLU A 253 -13.75 21.20 -9.99
C GLU A 253 -12.40 21.59 -9.36
N ASP A 254 -11.49 20.63 -9.25
CA ASP A 254 -10.11 20.76 -8.72
C ASP A 254 -9.97 21.68 -7.49
N ASN A 255 -10.91 21.56 -6.55
CA ASN A 255 -11.09 22.47 -5.42
C ASN A 255 -10.63 21.89 -4.06
N GLY A 256 -10.05 20.69 -4.07
CA GLY A 256 -9.60 20.00 -2.86
C GLY A 256 -10.72 19.43 -1.98
N GLN A 257 -11.97 19.42 -2.43
CA GLN A 257 -13.15 19.10 -1.61
C GLN A 257 -13.85 17.85 -2.15
N LEU A 258 -13.60 16.70 -1.50
CA LEU A 258 -14.20 15.43 -1.87
C LEU A 258 -15.57 15.27 -1.21
N THR A 259 -16.63 15.15 -2.01
CA THR A 259 -17.97 14.84 -1.47
C THR A 259 -18.01 13.47 -0.81
N LEU A 260 -18.83 13.30 0.25
CA LEU A 260 -18.96 12.02 0.94
C LEU A 260 -19.53 10.90 0.07
N SER A 261 -20.37 11.23 -0.92
CA SER A 261 -20.84 10.27 -1.91
C SER A 261 -19.68 9.75 -2.78
N ALA A 262 -18.86 10.65 -3.32
CA ALA A 262 -17.68 10.25 -4.10
C ALA A 262 -16.66 9.51 -3.23
N ALA A 263 -16.48 9.92 -1.97
CA ALA A 263 -15.64 9.18 -1.02
C ALA A 263 -16.12 7.73 -0.85
N ARG A 264 -17.43 7.50 -0.68
CA ARG A 264 -17.98 6.13 -0.58
C ARG A 264 -17.78 5.34 -1.87
N ASP A 265 -17.99 5.97 -3.03
CA ASP A 265 -17.74 5.35 -4.33
C ASP A 265 -16.32 4.78 -4.41
N PHE A 266 -15.30 5.56 -4.03
CA PHE A 266 -13.92 5.08 -4.07
C PHE A 266 -13.54 4.12 -2.93
N PHE A 267 -13.94 4.40 -1.68
CA PHE A 267 -13.44 3.65 -0.52
C PHE A 267 -14.11 2.30 -0.29
N ASP A 268 -15.42 2.23 -0.55
CA ASP A 268 -16.27 1.06 -0.31
C ASP A 268 -16.52 0.31 -1.63
N MET A 269 -17.11 1.02 -2.61
CA MET A 269 -17.53 0.40 -3.87
C MET A 269 -16.39 0.23 -4.87
N ASN A 270 -15.28 0.93 -4.66
CA ASN A 270 -14.12 0.98 -5.55
C ASN A 270 -14.53 1.26 -7.01
N ILE A 271 -15.31 2.34 -7.19
CA ILE A 271 -15.85 2.80 -8.47
C ILE A 271 -15.55 4.29 -8.64
N MET A 272 -15.21 4.70 -9.87
CA MET A 272 -15.15 6.13 -10.21
C MET A 272 -16.58 6.67 -10.38
N PRO A 273 -16.91 7.86 -9.85
CA PRO A 273 -18.22 8.48 -10.11
C PRO A 273 -18.54 8.58 -11.62
N VAL A 274 -19.83 8.59 -11.96
CA VAL A 274 -20.24 8.78 -13.36
C VAL A 274 -19.78 10.15 -13.86
N GLY A 275 -19.13 10.17 -15.02
CA GLY A 275 -18.58 11.40 -15.58
C GLY A 275 -17.29 11.88 -14.92
N PHE A 276 -16.64 11.05 -14.08
CA PHE A 276 -15.41 11.41 -13.38
C PHE A 276 -14.27 11.71 -14.37
N HIS A 277 -13.70 12.92 -14.23
CA HIS A 277 -12.49 13.32 -14.93
C HIS A 277 -11.28 13.28 -14.00
N ARG A 278 -10.16 12.74 -14.48
CA ARG A 278 -8.89 12.79 -13.74
C ARG A 278 -8.41 14.24 -13.57
N GLN A 279 -7.41 14.43 -12.71
CA GLN A 279 -6.74 15.70 -12.47
C GLN A 279 -6.30 16.40 -13.78
N PRO A 280 -6.36 17.74 -13.87
CA PRO A 280 -6.16 18.47 -15.13
C PRO A 280 -4.71 18.56 -15.60
N ALA A 281 -3.75 18.25 -14.72
CA ALA A 281 -2.33 18.13 -15.00
C ALA A 281 -1.73 17.04 -14.10
N ALA A 282 -0.53 16.56 -14.45
CA ALA A 282 0.17 15.57 -13.64
C ALA A 282 0.50 16.11 -12.23
N VAL A 283 0.10 15.39 -11.17
CA VAL A 283 0.36 15.77 -9.78
C VAL A 283 1.51 14.94 -9.20
N SER A 284 2.68 15.57 -9.07
CA SER A 284 3.93 15.01 -8.53
C SER A 284 4.19 15.41 -7.07
N PHE A 285 5.38 15.10 -6.54
CA PHE A 285 5.83 15.52 -5.20
C PHE A 285 5.55 16.99 -4.87
N PRO A 286 5.81 17.98 -5.75
CA PRO A 286 5.56 19.40 -5.41
C PRO A 286 4.08 19.74 -5.20
N GLY A 287 3.15 18.94 -5.73
CA GLY A 287 1.71 19.11 -5.49
C GLY A 287 1.22 18.44 -4.20
N ILE A 288 1.86 17.34 -3.78
CA ILE A 288 1.45 16.55 -2.62
C ILE A 288 2.12 17.01 -1.32
N MET A 289 3.43 17.25 -1.35
CA MET A 289 4.20 17.53 -0.14
C MET A 289 3.74 18.78 0.63
N PRO A 290 3.29 19.88 -0.01
CA PRO A 290 2.73 21.03 0.72
C PRO A 290 1.43 20.70 1.49
N LEU A 291 0.58 19.82 0.94
CA LEU A 291 -0.64 19.36 1.60
C LEU A 291 -0.29 18.47 2.79
N VAL A 292 0.66 17.55 2.61
CA VAL A 292 1.22 16.72 3.69
C VAL A 292 1.79 17.58 4.83
N GLN A 293 2.57 18.61 4.48
CA GLN A 293 3.12 19.56 5.44
C GLN A 293 2.02 20.30 6.20
N THR A 294 0.94 20.68 5.51
CA THR A 294 -0.18 21.42 6.12
C THR A 294 -0.87 20.56 7.19
N ILE A 295 -1.20 19.30 6.88
CA ILE A 295 -1.85 18.42 7.86
C ILE A 295 -0.90 18.05 9.01
N PHE A 296 0.39 17.87 8.74
CA PHE A 296 1.39 17.58 9.77
C PHE A 296 1.60 18.77 10.70
N ASN A 297 1.69 20.00 10.17
CA ASN A 297 1.91 21.19 10.99
C ASN A 297 0.77 21.50 11.95
N LYS A 298 -0.45 21.04 11.64
CA LYS A 298 -1.59 21.19 12.55
C LYS A 298 -1.40 20.34 13.80
N HIS A 299 -0.92 19.11 13.63
CA HIS A 299 -0.71 18.14 14.69
C HIS A 299 0.63 17.39 14.51
N PRO A 300 1.78 18.04 14.81
CA PRO A 300 3.09 17.44 14.61
C PRO A 300 3.25 16.15 15.42
N PHE A 301 3.91 15.15 14.82
CA PHE A 301 4.07 13.85 15.43
C PHE A 301 5.50 13.33 15.30
N THR A 302 6.00 12.69 16.35
CA THR A 302 7.30 12.01 16.35
C THR A 302 7.06 10.51 16.20
N PRO A 303 7.69 9.84 15.21
CA PRO A 303 7.59 8.39 15.04
C PRO A 303 7.84 7.55 16.29
N GLY A 304 7.21 6.38 16.37
CA GLY A 304 7.35 5.48 17.51
C GLY A 304 6.54 4.20 17.41
N VAL A 305 6.59 3.42 18.50
CA VAL A 305 5.90 2.13 18.63
C VAL A 305 5.21 2.01 19.98
N ASN A 306 4.13 1.24 20.06
CA ASN A 306 3.52 0.89 21.34
C ASN A 306 4.20 -0.32 21.99
N ASN A 307 4.37 -0.25 23.30
CA ASN A 307 4.76 -1.35 24.16
C ASN A 307 3.60 -1.73 25.09
N GLY A 308 2.53 -2.28 24.51
CA GLY A 308 1.21 -2.32 25.15
C GLY A 308 0.40 -1.05 24.84
N VAL A 309 -0.84 -0.98 25.32
CA VAL A 309 -1.70 0.20 25.08
C VAL A 309 -1.26 1.39 25.93
N ASN A 310 -1.40 2.61 25.40
CA ASN A 310 -1.02 3.85 26.08
C ASN A 310 0.46 3.92 26.51
N ASN A 311 1.34 3.16 25.84
CA ASN A 311 2.76 3.11 26.14
C ASN A 311 3.59 3.36 24.86
N PHE A 312 3.35 4.51 24.25
CA PHE A 312 4.00 4.90 23.01
C PHE A 312 5.43 5.36 23.28
N THR A 313 6.38 4.59 22.74
CA THR A 313 7.81 4.84 22.86
C THR A 313 8.32 5.48 21.58
N LEU A 314 8.89 6.67 21.70
CA LEU A 314 9.45 7.41 20.58
C LEU A 314 10.65 6.68 20.00
N MET A 315 10.76 6.67 18.68
CA MET A 315 11.86 6.07 17.93
C MET A 315 12.62 7.15 17.16
N PRO A 316 13.35 8.06 17.83
CA PRO A 316 13.98 9.23 17.19
C PRO A 316 15.09 8.87 16.17
N GLN A 317 15.48 7.60 16.09
CA GLN A 317 16.46 7.10 15.14
C GLN A 317 15.84 6.76 13.78
N THR A 318 14.50 6.67 13.69
CA THR A 318 13.83 6.53 12.40
C THR A 318 13.75 7.90 11.72
N PRO A 319 13.91 7.97 10.39
CA PRO A 319 13.66 9.18 9.64
C PRO A 319 12.27 9.77 9.96
N ASP A 320 12.20 11.08 10.10
CA ASP A 320 10.94 11.80 10.24
C ASP A 320 10.24 11.95 8.87
N LEU A 321 9.03 12.54 8.87
CA LEU A 321 8.21 12.68 7.66
C LEU A 321 8.89 13.50 6.54
N PHE A 322 9.75 14.47 6.90
CA PHE A 322 10.35 15.40 5.95
C PHE A 322 11.79 15.04 5.59
N ASP A 323 12.42 14.11 6.31
CA ASP A 323 13.64 13.43 5.90
C ASP A 323 13.37 12.41 4.78
N PHE A 324 12.96 12.90 3.62
CA PHE A 324 12.56 12.06 2.49
C PHE A 324 13.69 11.15 2.01
N CYS A 325 14.92 11.67 1.96
CA CYS A 325 16.08 10.86 1.57
C CYS A 325 16.44 9.83 2.65
N GLY A 326 16.33 10.17 3.94
CA GLY A 326 16.46 9.19 5.01
C GLY A 326 15.41 8.09 4.94
N ILE A 327 14.15 8.41 4.63
CA ILE A 327 13.09 7.40 4.41
C ILE A 327 13.45 6.48 3.24
N TYR A 328 13.90 7.04 2.12
CA TYR A 328 14.37 6.26 0.97
C TYR A 328 15.54 5.32 1.38
N GLU A 329 16.55 5.84 2.08
CA GLU A 329 17.69 5.05 2.55
C GLU A 329 17.24 3.95 3.53
N ASP A 330 16.32 4.25 4.43
CA ASP A 330 15.78 3.31 5.41
C ASP A 330 14.99 2.16 4.75
N ILE A 331 14.20 2.46 3.72
CA ILE A 331 13.56 1.42 2.89
C ILE A 331 14.63 0.51 2.29
N VAL A 332 15.64 1.10 1.63
CA VAL A 332 16.60 0.32 0.85
C VAL A 332 17.60 -0.44 1.73
N LEU A 333 18.11 0.18 2.79
CA LEU A 333 19.20 -0.36 3.61
C LEU A 333 18.73 -1.19 4.80
N ARG A 334 17.53 -0.92 5.33
CA ARG A 334 16.95 -1.69 6.45
C ARG A 334 15.86 -2.64 5.96
N VAL A 335 14.78 -2.12 5.37
CA VAL A 335 13.60 -2.95 5.05
C VAL A 335 13.94 -4.03 4.02
N LEU A 336 14.55 -3.66 2.88
CA LEU A 336 14.86 -4.62 1.84
C LEU A 336 15.99 -5.59 2.23
N LYS A 337 16.95 -5.14 3.02
CA LYS A 337 18.04 -6.00 3.51
C LYS A 337 17.55 -7.04 4.52
N ILE A 338 16.51 -6.73 5.31
CA ILE A 338 15.87 -7.73 6.17
C ILE A 338 15.21 -8.81 5.32
N GLN A 339 14.50 -8.45 4.26
CA GLN A 339 13.80 -9.41 3.39
C GLN A 339 14.76 -10.23 2.51
N TYR A 340 15.83 -9.60 2.02
CA TYR A 340 16.81 -10.19 1.13
C TYR A 340 18.22 -10.02 1.73
N PRO A 341 18.61 -10.82 2.72
CA PRO A 341 19.86 -10.61 3.44
C PRO A 341 21.11 -10.90 2.60
N ASN A 342 21.05 -11.90 1.70
CA ASN A 342 22.17 -12.30 0.84
C ASN A 342 21.69 -12.76 -0.56
N PRO A 343 21.03 -11.91 -1.35
CA PRO A 343 20.59 -12.27 -2.69
C PRO A 343 21.80 -12.52 -3.61
N THR A 344 21.69 -13.50 -4.51
CA THR A 344 22.74 -13.81 -5.49
C THR A 344 22.14 -14.10 -6.86
N GLY A 345 22.96 -13.99 -7.91
CA GLY A 345 22.57 -14.28 -9.29
C GLY A 345 21.36 -13.47 -9.73
N GLN A 346 20.45 -14.13 -10.45
CA GLN A 346 19.26 -13.51 -11.03
C GLN A 346 18.37 -12.76 -10.03
N LEU A 347 18.28 -13.20 -8.77
CA LEU A 347 17.53 -12.48 -7.73
C LEU A 347 18.20 -11.14 -7.39
N LYS A 348 19.52 -11.11 -7.25
CA LYS A 348 20.28 -9.88 -7.03
C LYS A 348 20.13 -8.93 -8.22
N ASP A 349 20.21 -9.45 -9.45
CA ASP A 349 20.08 -8.64 -10.67
C ASP A 349 18.70 -8.00 -10.77
N ALA A 350 17.64 -8.76 -10.49
CA ALA A 350 16.27 -8.27 -10.48
C ALA A 350 16.04 -7.20 -9.40
N LEU A 351 16.58 -7.40 -8.19
CA LEU A 351 16.52 -6.43 -7.10
C LEU A 351 17.26 -5.14 -7.46
N ASN A 352 18.50 -5.24 -7.94
CA ASN A 352 19.30 -4.08 -8.34
C ASN A 352 18.65 -3.29 -9.48
N LYS A 353 18.03 -3.98 -10.45
CA LYS A 353 17.28 -3.32 -11.52
C LYS A 353 16.09 -2.51 -11.00
N ASN A 354 15.26 -3.11 -10.13
CA ASN A 354 14.13 -2.42 -9.52
C ASN A 354 14.56 -1.30 -8.56
N LEU A 355 15.69 -1.46 -7.86
CA LEU A 355 16.30 -0.39 -7.05
C LEU A 355 16.75 0.80 -7.90
N GLY A 356 17.29 0.55 -9.10
CA GLY A 356 17.58 1.60 -10.07
C GLY A 356 16.33 2.38 -10.49
N PHE A 357 15.20 1.68 -10.68
CA PHE A 357 13.93 2.33 -11.00
C PHE A 357 13.37 3.14 -9.83
N LEU A 358 13.44 2.62 -8.60
CA LEU A 358 13.10 3.36 -7.39
C LEU A 358 13.98 4.62 -7.24
N PHE A 359 15.30 4.50 -7.44
CA PHE A 359 16.20 5.64 -7.35
C PHE A 359 15.88 6.72 -8.41
N SER A 360 15.57 6.32 -9.65
CA SER A 360 15.16 7.25 -10.72
C SER A 360 13.92 8.08 -10.39
N ALA A 361 13.14 7.68 -9.37
CA ALA A 361 11.98 8.41 -8.89
C ALA A 361 12.35 9.51 -7.87
N VAL A 362 13.51 9.38 -7.22
CA VAL A 362 13.96 10.29 -6.14
C VAL A 362 15.22 11.07 -6.50
N GLU A 363 15.81 10.85 -7.67
CA GLU A 363 16.98 11.58 -8.17
C GLU A 363 16.73 13.11 -8.17
N GLY A 364 15.53 13.53 -8.57
CA GLY A 364 15.12 14.95 -8.56
C GLY A 364 14.93 15.55 -7.15
N GLN A 365 14.98 14.74 -6.09
CA GLN A 365 14.87 15.17 -4.69
C GLN A 365 16.24 15.33 -4.01
N ASN A 366 17.34 15.29 -4.77
CA ASN A 366 18.73 15.37 -4.27
C ASN A 366 19.14 14.21 -3.34
N CYS A 367 18.48 13.07 -3.41
CA CYS A 367 18.90 11.87 -2.68
C CYS A 367 20.11 11.21 -3.36
N THR A 368 20.96 10.55 -2.57
CA THR A 368 22.11 9.78 -3.10
C THR A 368 21.70 8.33 -3.30
N GLN A 369 22.09 7.72 -4.41
CA GLN A 369 21.80 6.30 -4.63
C GLN A 369 22.57 5.43 -3.63
N VAL A 370 21.90 4.43 -3.08
CA VAL A 370 22.50 3.46 -2.16
C VAL A 370 22.36 2.05 -2.72
N PHE A 371 23.34 1.19 -2.43
CA PHE A 371 23.49 -0.10 -3.08
C PHE A 371 23.57 -1.22 -2.04
N PRO A 372 22.42 -1.68 -1.50
CA PRO A 372 22.39 -2.65 -0.40
C PRO A 372 23.01 -4.00 -0.79
N PHE A 373 23.09 -4.29 -2.09
CA PHE A 373 23.58 -5.54 -2.66
C PHE A 373 24.82 -5.38 -3.55
N GLY A 374 25.43 -4.18 -3.60
CA GLY A 374 26.57 -3.85 -4.48
C GLY A 374 26.16 -3.35 -5.87
N THR A 375 27.15 -2.88 -6.64
CA THR A 375 26.97 -2.07 -7.86
C THR A 375 27.32 -2.79 -9.17
N ASP A 376 27.34 -4.13 -9.18
CA ASP A 376 27.91 -4.97 -10.27
C ASP A 376 27.86 -4.40 -11.69
#